data_AF-A0A2K3J237-F1
#
_entry.id   AF-A0A2K3J237-F1
#
_cell.length_a   1.000
_cell.length_b   1.000
_cell.length_c   1.000
_cell.angle_alpha   90.00
_cell.angle_beta   90.00
_cell.angle_gamma   90.00
#
_symmetry.space_group_name_H-M   'P 1'
#
loop_
_entity.id
_entity.type
_entity.pdbx_description
1 polymer ?
#
loop_
_entity_poly.entity_id
_entity_poly.type
_entity_poly.pdbx_seq_one_letter_code
_entity_poly.pdbx_strand_id
1 'polypeptide(L)'
;MFASIILSDVAFRILSFAISIILFYITYLVLTKAFRFLGFSSIESIFIVIVSFLFTFPIIVFGYDISNIAIFSYNDWMVGINTGGALVPILISIYLIVKRNIPLLKTCVGILIVTTVTFFVTKPVPDQGIVSSFPYWLLPGVLACVSSIVLL
;
A
#
# COMPACT_ATOMS: atom_id res chain seq x y z
N MET A 1 -5.49 43.05 -23.07
CA MET A 1 -4.61 41.88 -23.29
C MET A 1 -3.90 41.44 -22.00
N PHE A 2 -3.26 42.34 -21.23
CA PHE A 2 -2.64 41.95 -19.95
C PHE A 2 -3.62 41.46 -18.86
N ALA A 3 -4.76 42.13 -18.68
CA ALA A 3 -5.75 41.75 -17.67
C ALA A 3 -6.40 40.37 -17.92
N SER A 4 -6.60 39.98 -19.19
CA SER A 4 -7.15 38.68 -19.56
C SER A 4 -6.17 37.53 -19.29
N ILE A 5 -4.86 37.77 -19.45
CA ILE A 5 -3.79 36.79 -19.16
C ILE A 5 -3.71 36.54 -17.64
N ILE A 6 -3.80 37.61 -16.83
CA ILE A 6 -3.79 37.50 -15.37
C ILE A 6 -5.03 36.75 -14.85
N LEU A 7 -6.21 37.02 -15.42
CA LEU A 7 -7.44 36.33 -15.03
C LEU A 7 -7.39 34.83 -15.38
N SER A 8 -6.88 34.47 -16.56
CA SER A 8 -6.72 33.06 -16.94
C SER A 8 -5.74 32.31 -16.05
N ASP A 9 -4.63 32.95 -15.64
CA ASP A 9 -3.64 32.34 -14.75
C ASP A 9 -4.18 32.10 -13.34
N VAL A 10 -4.93 33.07 -12.80
CA VAL A 10 -5.61 32.91 -11.49
C VAL A 10 -6.66 31.82 -11.56
N ALA A 11 -7.49 31.79 -12.62
CA ALA A 11 -8.48 30.74 -12.81
C ALA A 11 -7.85 29.35 -12.91
N PHE A 12 -6.73 29.21 -13.63
CA PHE A 12 -5.99 27.96 -13.73
C PHE A 12 -5.44 27.48 -12.38
N ARG A 13 -4.91 28.38 -11.55
CA ARG A 13 -4.43 28.05 -10.19
C ARG A 13 -5.56 27.60 -9.27
N ILE A 14 -6.70 28.29 -9.32
CA ILE A 14 -7.88 27.88 -8.54
C ILE A 14 -8.38 26.51 -9.00
N LEU A 15 -8.48 26.30 -10.31
CA LEU A 15 -8.95 25.03 -10.88
C LEU A 15 -8.02 23.87 -10.52
N SER A 16 -6.70 24.04 -10.67
CA SER A 16 -5.72 23.00 -10.30
C SER A 16 -5.75 22.66 -8.81
N PHE A 17 -5.92 23.66 -7.94
CA PHE A 17 -6.10 23.44 -6.50
C PHE A 17 -7.41 22.70 -6.20
N ALA A 18 -8.52 23.09 -6.82
CA ALA A 18 -9.82 22.44 -6.67
C ALA A 18 -9.78 20.97 -7.14
N ILE A 19 -9.16 20.70 -8.30
CA ILE A 19 -8.96 19.34 -8.82
C ILE A 19 -8.17 18.50 -7.82
N SER A 20 -7.09 19.05 -7.25
CA SER A 20 -6.27 18.34 -6.26
C SER A 20 -7.10 17.96 -5.03
N ILE A 21 -7.90 18.90 -4.49
CA ILE A 21 -8.80 18.63 -3.36
C ILE A 21 -9.82 17.55 -3.71
N ILE A 22 -10.43 17.62 -4.90
CA ILE A 22 -11.41 16.63 -5.36
C ILE A 22 -10.76 15.25 -5.47
N LEU A 23 -9.54 15.14 -6.01
CA LEU A 23 -8.80 13.89 -6.11
C LEU A 23 -8.47 13.30 -4.73
N PHE A 24 -8.01 14.14 -3.79
CA PHE A 24 -7.80 13.72 -2.40
C PHE A 24 -9.10 13.24 -1.75
N TYR A 25 -10.20 13.96 -1.94
CA TYR A 25 -11.50 13.60 -1.39
C TYR A 25 -12.06 12.30 -1.98
N ILE A 26 -11.96 12.11 -3.30
CA ILE A 26 -12.37 10.86 -3.96
C ILE A 26 -11.52 9.69 -3.44
N THR A 27 -10.20 9.87 -3.37
CA THR A 27 -9.28 8.84 -2.83
C THR A 27 -9.67 8.47 -1.40
N TYR A 28 -9.93 9.48 -0.56
CA TYR A 28 -10.42 9.30 0.80
C TYR A 28 -11.74 8.51 0.84
N LEU A 29 -12.72 8.86 0.00
CA LEU A 29 -14.01 8.16 -0.05
C LEU A 29 -13.85 6.70 -0.50
N VAL A 30 -13.05 6.44 -1.52
CA VAL A 30 -12.82 5.09 -2.05
C VAL A 30 -12.14 4.22 -0.98
N LEU A 31 -11.07 4.72 -0.36
CA LEU A 31 -10.33 3.98 0.66
C LEU A 31 -11.18 3.71 1.90
N THR A 32 -11.85 4.74 2.44
CA THR A 32 -12.70 4.56 3.64
C THR A 32 -13.87 3.63 3.36
N LYS A 33 -14.48 3.68 2.18
CA LYS A 33 -15.54 2.75 1.78
C LYS A 33 -15.02 1.31 1.67
N ALA A 34 -13.82 1.10 1.11
CA ALA A 34 -13.20 -0.22 1.03
C ALA A 34 -12.93 -0.82 2.42
N PHE A 35 -12.34 -0.07 3.34
CA PHE A 35 -12.12 -0.54 4.71
C PHE A 35 -13.43 -0.80 5.47
N ARG A 36 -14.45 0.04 5.29
CA ARG A 36 -15.78 -0.22 5.85
C ARG A 36 -16.38 -1.52 5.33
N PHE A 37 -16.22 -1.81 4.03
CA PHE A 37 -16.66 -3.09 3.45
C PHE A 37 -15.96 -4.30 4.09
N LEU A 38 -14.68 -4.17 4.44
CA LEU A 38 -13.92 -5.20 5.16
C LEU A 38 -14.39 -5.38 6.63
N GLY A 39 -15.19 -4.46 7.16
CA GLY A 39 -15.72 -4.50 8.53
C GLY A 39 -14.96 -3.65 9.54
N PHE A 40 -14.22 -2.64 9.08
CA PHE A 40 -13.68 -1.58 9.92
C PHE A 40 -14.69 -0.44 10.10
N SER A 41 -14.62 0.23 11.24
CA SER A 41 -15.32 1.50 11.46
C SER A 41 -14.69 2.61 10.63
N SER A 42 -15.43 3.72 10.48
CA SER A 42 -14.96 4.94 9.83
C SER A 42 -13.65 5.45 10.42
N ILE A 43 -13.55 5.44 11.75
CA ILE A 43 -12.41 6.00 12.48
C ILE A 43 -11.18 5.10 12.30
N GLU A 44 -11.34 3.79 12.44
CA GLU A 44 -10.26 2.82 12.18
C GLU A 44 -9.75 2.94 10.74
N SER A 45 -10.65 3.10 9.76
CA SER A 45 -10.30 3.27 8.35
C SER A 45 -9.46 4.53 8.12
N ILE A 46 -9.85 5.65 8.74
CA ILE A 46 -9.11 6.91 8.68
C ILE A 46 -7.71 6.73 9.28
N PHE A 47 -7.64 6.10 10.46
CA PHE A 47 -6.38 5.87 11.15
C PHE A 47 -5.44 5.00 10.31
N ILE A 48 -5.94 3.90 9.73
CA ILE A 48 -5.18 3.02 8.85
C ILE A 48 -4.60 3.80 7.66
N VAL A 49 -5.42 4.61 6.97
CA VAL A 49 -4.99 5.37 5.80
C VAL A 49 -3.94 6.42 6.18
N ILE A 50 -4.17 7.18 7.25
CA ILE A 50 -3.23 8.22 7.71
C ILE A 50 -1.91 7.59 8.15
N VAL A 51 -1.95 6.53 8.96
CA VAL A 51 -0.75 5.85 9.44
C VAL A 51 0.05 5.28 8.26
N SER A 52 -0.61 4.59 7.33
CA SER A 52 0.07 4.04 6.13
C SER A 52 0.72 5.14 5.29
N PHE A 53 0.03 6.28 5.13
CA PHE A 53 0.54 7.42 4.39
C PHE A 53 1.73 8.09 5.11
N LEU A 54 1.67 8.29 6.42
CA LEU A 54 2.77 8.88 7.20
C LEU A 54 4.05 8.05 7.07
N PHE A 55 3.94 6.73 7.17
CA PHE A 55 5.07 5.80 7.01
C PHE A 55 5.54 5.61 5.55
N THR A 56 4.98 6.34 4.59
CA THR A 56 5.55 6.45 3.23
C THR A 56 6.78 7.35 3.23
N PHE A 57 6.85 8.33 4.13
CA PHE A 57 8.00 9.21 4.28
C PHE A 57 8.96 8.66 5.34
N PRO A 58 10.29 8.88 5.21
CA PRO A 58 11.25 8.45 6.22
C PRO A 58 10.99 9.19 7.54
N ILE A 59 10.77 8.44 8.61
CA ILE A 59 10.60 8.97 9.97
C ILE A 59 11.79 8.51 10.78
N ILE A 60 12.66 9.45 11.17
CA ILE A 60 13.89 9.13 11.89
C ILE A 60 13.68 9.40 13.38
N VAL A 61 13.84 8.35 14.19
CA VAL A 61 13.73 8.42 15.64
C VAL A 61 15.04 7.89 16.24
N PHE A 62 15.73 8.72 17.02
CA PHE A 62 17.04 8.39 17.59
C PHE A 62 18.09 7.90 16.56
N GLY A 63 18.01 8.38 15.32
CA GLY A 63 18.91 7.98 14.23
C GLY A 63 18.48 6.72 13.47
N TYR A 64 17.36 6.09 13.83
CA TYR A 64 16.81 4.93 13.13
C TYR A 64 15.60 5.32 12.28
N ASP A 65 15.57 4.89 11.02
CA ASP A 65 14.39 5.04 10.16
C ASP A 65 13.34 3.98 10.52
N ILE A 66 12.24 4.41 11.14
CA ILE A 66 11.14 3.52 11.52
C ILE A 66 10.15 3.29 10.37
N SER A 67 10.26 4.04 9.28
CA SER A 67 9.46 3.83 8.07
C SER A 67 10.04 2.74 7.19
N ASN A 68 11.37 2.56 7.20
CA ASN A 68 12.07 1.50 6.48
C ASN A 68 12.92 0.70 7.45
N ILE A 69 12.31 -0.29 8.08
CA ILE A 69 12.96 -1.10 9.12
C ILE A 69 13.92 -2.07 8.45
N ALA A 70 15.23 -1.89 8.68
CA ALA A 70 16.24 -2.82 8.23
C ALA A 70 16.09 -4.17 8.96
N ILE A 71 16.09 -5.28 8.21
CA ILE A 71 15.97 -6.64 8.74
C ILE A 71 17.33 -7.32 8.76
N PHE A 72 18.02 -7.34 7.61
CA PHE A 72 19.33 -7.96 7.48
C PHE A 72 20.13 -7.31 6.35
N SER A 73 21.45 -7.52 6.39
CA SER A 73 22.36 -7.15 5.31
C SER A 73 22.74 -8.41 4.53
N TYR A 74 22.82 -8.30 3.21
CA TYR A 74 23.29 -9.36 2.32
C TYR A 74 24.13 -8.77 1.20
N ASN A 75 25.43 -9.12 1.18
CA ASN A 75 26.43 -8.43 0.34
C ASN A 75 26.33 -6.90 0.54
N ASP A 76 26.21 -6.13 -0.54
CA ASP A 76 26.07 -4.67 -0.51
C ASP A 76 24.61 -4.20 -0.34
N TRP A 77 23.68 -5.11 -0.02
CA TRP A 77 22.25 -4.80 0.11
C TRP A 77 21.80 -4.77 1.56
N MET A 78 21.15 -3.69 1.96
CA MET A 78 20.36 -3.64 3.19
C MET A 78 18.91 -4.00 2.85
N VAL A 79 18.47 -5.18 3.29
CA VAL A 79 17.11 -5.64 3.08
C VAL A 79 16.25 -5.20 4.26
N GLY A 80 15.20 -4.44 3.95
CA GLY A 80 14.28 -3.90 4.94
C GLY A 80 12.82 -4.16 4.59
N ILE A 81 11.93 -3.89 5.55
CA ILE A 81 10.49 -3.86 5.35
C ILE A 81 9.99 -2.43 5.48
N ASN A 82 9.17 -1.99 4.53
CA ASN A 82 8.49 -0.71 4.63
C ASN A 82 7.30 -0.80 5.57
N THR A 83 7.24 0.08 6.55
CA THR A 83 6.20 0.06 7.60
C THR A 83 4.83 0.37 7.02
N GLY A 84 4.71 1.42 6.20
CA GLY A 84 3.42 1.83 5.63
C GLY A 84 2.89 0.89 4.54
N GLY A 85 3.79 0.44 3.67
CA GLY A 85 3.48 -0.35 2.48
C GLY A 85 3.49 -1.87 2.68
N ALA A 86 4.09 -2.37 3.76
CA ALA A 86 4.13 -3.82 4.04
C ALA A 86 3.69 -4.17 5.47
N LEU A 87 4.27 -3.54 6.51
CA LEU A 87 3.96 -3.93 7.89
C LEU A 87 2.51 -3.64 8.29
N VAL A 88 2.00 -2.44 8.01
CA VAL A 88 0.61 -2.06 8.30
C VAL A 88 -0.39 -2.99 7.57
N PRO A 89 -0.27 -3.27 6.25
CA PRO A 89 -1.08 -4.28 5.58
C PRO A 89 -1.03 -5.68 6.19
N ILE A 90 0.14 -6.14 6.64
CA ILE A 90 0.30 -7.44 7.32
C ILE A 90 -0.49 -7.45 8.64
N LEU A 91 -0.36 -6.40 9.46
CA LEU A 91 -1.09 -6.28 10.72
C LEU A 91 -2.61 -6.26 10.51
N ILE A 92 -3.09 -5.54 9.49
CA ILE A 92 -4.51 -5.52 9.09
C ILE A 92 -4.97 -6.92 8.67
N SER A 93 -4.15 -7.63 7.90
CA SER A 93 -4.47 -8.99 7.44
C SER A 93 -4.57 -9.97 8.62
N ILE A 94 -3.63 -9.92 9.57
CA ILE A 94 -3.67 -10.73 10.80
C ILE A 94 -4.93 -10.42 11.62
N TYR A 95 -5.23 -9.13 11.83
CA TYR A 95 -6.45 -8.70 12.52
C TYR A 95 -7.70 -9.27 11.86
N LEU A 96 -7.80 -9.22 10.52
CA LEU A 96 -8.94 -9.75 9.78
C LEU A 96 -9.05 -11.27 9.87
N ILE A 97 -7.94 -12.01 9.78
CA ILE A 97 -7.90 -13.47 9.95
C ILE A 97 -8.50 -13.86 11.30
N VAL A 98 -8.08 -13.18 12.37
CA VAL A 98 -8.57 -13.42 13.72
C VAL A 98 -10.04 -13.00 13.86
N LYS A 99 -10.38 -11.76 13.49
CA LYS A 99 -11.74 -11.21 13.63
C LYS A 99 -12.79 -12.00 12.84
N ARG A 100 -12.43 -12.54 11.67
CA ARG A 100 -13.33 -13.28 10.79
C ARG A 100 -13.22 -14.80 10.96
N ASN A 101 -12.39 -15.29 11.89
CA ASN A 101 -12.13 -16.72 12.10
C ASN A 101 -11.78 -17.46 10.79
N ILE A 102 -10.93 -16.83 9.96
CA ILE A 102 -10.52 -17.43 8.69
C ILE A 102 -9.64 -18.65 8.99
N PRO A 103 -9.91 -19.84 8.40
CA PRO A 103 -9.15 -21.05 8.71
C PRO A 103 -7.66 -20.88 8.41
N LEU A 104 -6.83 -20.93 9.45
CA LEU A 104 -5.40 -20.62 9.37
C LEU A 104 -4.65 -21.50 8.36
N LEU A 105 -4.98 -22.80 8.30
CA LEU A 105 -4.38 -23.71 7.33
C LEU A 105 -4.61 -23.27 5.88
N LYS A 106 -5.85 -22.87 5.54
CA LYS A 106 -6.21 -22.40 4.20
C LYS A 106 -5.49 -21.10 3.86
N THR A 107 -5.41 -20.17 4.82
CA THR A 107 -4.64 -18.94 4.68
C THR A 107 -3.17 -19.21 4.43
N CYS A 108 -2.54 -20.11 5.19
CA CYS A 108 -1.14 -20.48 5.00
C CYS A 108 -0.88 -21.10 3.61
N VAL A 109 -1.79 -21.93 3.10
CA VAL A 109 -1.69 -22.48 1.74
C VAL A 109 -1.76 -21.36 0.70
N GLY A 110 -2.70 -20.42 0.84
CA GLY A 110 -2.79 -19.25 -0.05
C GLY A 110 -1.53 -18.38 -0.02
N ILE A 111 -1.00 -18.09 1.18
CA ILE A 111 0.27 -17.38 1.34
C ILE A 111 1.41 -18.12 0.65
N LEU A 112 1.54 -19.43 0.85
CA LEU A 112 2.59 -20.23 0.24
C LEU A 112 2.55 -20.14 -1.29
N ILE A 113 1.37 -20.27 -1.90
CA ILE A 113 1.18 -20.16 -3.36
C ILE A 113 1.62 -18.78 -3.85
N VAL A 114 1.08 -17.71 -3.24
CA VAL A 114 1.34 -16.33 -3.66
C VAL A 114 2.81 -15.96 -3.46
N THR A 115 3.40 -16.27 -2.30
CA THR A 115 4.81 -16.00 -2.01
C THR A 115 5.74 -16.74 -2.96
N THR A 116 5.46 -18.02 -3.25
CA THR A 116 6.26 -18.82 -4.19
C THR A 116 6.28 -18.17 -5.57
N VAL A 117 5.13 -17.80 -6.10
CA VAL A 117 5.08 -17.15 -7.42
C VAL A 117 5.71 -15.77 -7.38
N THR A 118 5.46 -14.98 -6.33
CA THR A 118 6.08 -13.66 -6.14
C THR A 118 7.61 -13.76 -6.19
N PHE A 119 8.19 -14.76 -5.52
CA PHE A 119 9.63 -14.99 -5.52
C PHE A 119 10.18 -15.25 -6.93
N PHE A 120 9.51 -16.06 -7.75
CA PHE A 120 9.97 -16.37 -9.10
C PHE A 120 9.82 -15.22 -10.11
N VAL A 121 8.90 -14.29 -9.86
CA VAL A 121 8.58 -13.22 -10.82
C VAL A 121 9.17 -11.86 -10.43
N THR A 122 9.81 -11.77 -9.28
CA THR A 122 10.45 -10.53 -8.79
C THR A 122 11.95 -10.62 -8.84
N LYS A 123 12.61 -9.46 -8.91
CA LYS A 123 14.06 -9.34 -8.83
C LYS A 123 14.46 -8.05 -8.11
N PRO A 124 15.57 -8.06 -7.37
CA PRO A 124 16.14 -6.82 -6.83
C PRO A 124 16.73 -5.99 -7.97
N VAL A 125 16.45 -4.69 -7.98
CA VAL A 125 17.03 -3.71 -8.89
C VAL A 125 17.57 -2.53 -8.06
N PRO A 126 18.84 -2.12 -8.28
CA PRO A 126 19.41 -1.00 -7.54
C PRO A 126 18.53 0.25 -7.65
N ASP A 127 18.40 0.98 -6.54
CA ASP A 127 17.59 2.21 -6.41
C ASP A 127 16.07 2.04 -6.63
N GLN A 128 15.59 0.85 -6.99
CA GLN A 128 14.17 0.56 -7.23
C GLN A 128 13.60 -0.50 -6.27
N GLY A 129 14.46 -1.27 -5.61
CA GLY A 129 14.06 -2.32 -4.68
C GLY A 129 13.62 -3.59 -5.40
N ILE A 130 12.63 -4.30 -4.85
CA ILE A 130 12.09 -5.54 -5.43
C ILE A 130 11.04 -5.19 -6.48
N VAL A 131 11.33 -5.49 -7.73
CA VAL A 131 10.47 -5.13 -8.88
C VAL A 131 10.11 -6.35 -9.72
N SER A 132 9.04 -6.23 -10.50
CA SER A 132 8.63 -7.22 -11.49
C SER A 132 8.17 -6.50 -12.76
N SER A 133 8.52 -7.04 -13.93
CA SER A 133 8.16 -6.44 -15.22
C SER A 133 6.69 -6.72 -15.57
N PHE A 134 6.06 -5.84 -16.34
CA PHE A 134 4.74 -6.13 -16.92
C PHE A 134 4.83 -7.32 -17.89
N PRO A 135 3.90 -8.30 -17.84
CA PRO A 135 2.69 -8.36 -16.99
C PRO A 135 2.87 -9.10 -15.65
N TYR A 136 4.06 -9.61 -15.36
CA TYR A 136 4.32 -10.52 -14.23
C TYR A 136 4.04 -9.93 -12.84
N TRP A 137 4.16 -8.61 -12.66
CA TRP A 137 3.83 -7.95 -11.38
C TRP A 137 2.35 -8.10 -10.99
N LEU A 138 1.46 -8.44 -11.94
CA LEU A 138 0.04 -8.73 -11.67
C LEU A 138 -0.18 -10.13 -11.08
N LEU A 139 0.76 -11.06 -11.28
CA LEU A 139 0.57 -12.47 -10.90
C LEU A 139 0.33 -12.68 -9.40
N PRO A 140 1.07 -12.04 -8.47
CA PRO A 140 0.80 -12.17 -7.04
C PRO A 140 -0.63 -11.77 -6.67
N GLY A 141 -1.10 -10.64 -7.23
CA GLY A 141 -2.45 -10.13 -6.96
C GLY A 141 -3.54 -11.03 -7.52
N VAL A 142 -3.41 -11.46 -8.79
CA VAL A 142 -4.37 -12.39 -9.42
C VAL A 142 -4.42 -13.72 -8.65
N LEU A 143 -3.28 -14.27 -8.26
CA LEU A 143 -3.23 -15.52 -7.50
C LEU A 143 -3.80 -15.37 -6.10
N ALA A 144 -3.62 -14.22 -5.44
CA ALA A 144 -4.28 -13.95 -4.16
C ALA A 144 -5.81 -13.99 -4.30
N CYS A 145 -6.36 -13.36 -5.35
CA CYS A 145 -7.79 -13.40 -5.64
C CYS A 145 -8.29 -14.82 -5.94
N VAL A 146 -7.60 -15.55 -6.82
CA VAL A 146 -7.98 -16.94 -7.17
C VAL A 146 -7.87 -17.86 -5.95
N SER A 147 -6.79 -17.76 -5.18
CA SER A 147 -6.60 -18.55 -3.97
C SER A 147 -7.68 -18.27 -2.93
N SER A 148 -8.11 -17.01 -2.81
CA SER A 148 -9.23 -16.63 -1.96
C SER A 148 -10.51 -17.33 -2.39
N ILE A 149 -10.85 -17.36 -3.69
CA ILE A 149 -12.09 -17.99 -4.19
C ILE A 149 -12.06 -19.51 -4.06
N VAL A 150 -10.91 -20.13 -4.27
CA VAL A 150 -10.78 -21.60 -4.28
C VAL A 150 -10.69 -22.16 -2.86
N LEU A 151 -10.01 -21.47 -1.96
CA LEU A 151 -9.75 -21.98 -0.61
C LEU A 151 -10.80 -21.53 0.40
N LEU A 152 -11.31 -20.29 0.31
CA LEU A 152 -12.21 -19.68 1.31
C LEU A 152 -13.65 -19.58 0.82
#